data_AF-A0A2D1QHN3-F1
#
_entry.id   AF-A0A2D1QHN3-F1
#
_cell.length_a   1.000
_cell.length_b   1.000
_cell.length_c   1.000
_cell.angle_alpha   90.00
_cell.angle_beta   90.00
_cell.angle_gamma   90.00
#
_symmetry.space_group_name_H-M   'P 1'
#
loop_
_entity.id
_entity.type
_entity.pdbx_description
1 polymer ?
#
loop_
_entity_poly.entity_id
_entity_poly.type
_entity_poly.pdbx_seq_one_letter_code
_entity_poly.pdbx_strand_id
1 'polypeptide(L)' 'MNTKILLMLSLTLSAFVYGAAYDTYRLESQEIKGKNRICYYENVRGEGHAITQPKAKQCKQHIKLN' A
#
# COMPACT_ATOMS: atom_id res chain seq x y z
N MET A 1 22.73 -10.74 33.04
CA MET A 1 21.78 -10.15 32.09
C MET A 1 22.29 -10.39 30.67
N ASN A 2 21.58 -11.23 29.90
CA ASN A 2 21.99 -11.70 28.57
C ASN A 2 21.78 -10.61 27.52
N THR A 3 22.83 -9.84 27.23
CA THR A 3 22.87 -8.76 26.21
C THR A 3 22.54 -9.24 24.79
N LYS A 4 22.63 -10.55 24.52
CA LYS A 4 22.33 -11.16 23.22
C LYS A 4 20.84 -11.14 22.86
N ILE A 5 19.94 -11.19 23.85
CA ILE A 5 18.48 -11.22 23.61
C ILE A 5 17.96 -9.84 23.19
N LEU A 6 18.51 -8.78 23.78
CA LEU A 6 18.10 -7.40 23.49
C LEU A 6 18.43 -6.99 22.04
N LEU A 7 19.57 -7.47 21.53
CA LEU A 7 20.01 -7.24 20.14
C LEU A 7 19.16 -7.98 19.11
N MET A 8 18.62 -9.16 19.43
CA MET A 8 17.72 -9.85 18.51
C MET A 8 16.35 -9.15 18.38
N LEU A 9 15.85 -8.52 19.46
CA LEU A 9 14.58 -7.78 19.37
C LEU A 9 14.68 -6.57 18.42
N SER A 10 15.78 -5.81 18.45
CA SER A 10 15.93 -4.61 17.62
C SER A 10 16.01 -4.93 16.12
N LEU A 11 16.62 -6.05 15.75
CA LEU A 11 16.72 -6.51 14.35
C LEU A 11 15.38 -6.98 13.77
N THR A 12 14.46 -7.46 14.60
CA THR A 12 13.15 -7.92 14.11
C THR A 12 12.20 -6.75 13.80
N LEU A 13 12.21 -5.67 14.59
CA LEU A 13 11.33 -4.52 14.35
C LEU A 13 11.63 -3.80 13.02
N SER A 14 12.89 -3.75 12.61
CA SER A 14 13.28 -3.10 11.36
C SER A 14 12.89 -3.89 10.12
N ALA A 15 12.53 -5.17 10.19
CA ALA A 15 12.09 -5.91 9.00
C ALA A 15 10.60 -5.66 8.67
N PHE A 16 9.74 -5.54 9.69
CA PHE A 16 8.29 -5.40 9.49
C PHE A 16 7.86 -4.02 8.98
N VAL A 17 8.59 -2.96 9.35
CA VAL A 17 8.25 -1.58 8.93
C VAL A 17 8.49 -1.37 7.44
N TYR A 18 9.50 -2.02 6.87
CA TYR A 18 9.86 -1.82 5.46
C TYR A 18 8.94 -2.63 4.53
N GLY A 19 8.62 -3.88 4.87
CA GLY A 19 7.69 -4.68 4.07
C GLY A 19 6.30 -4.03 3.92
N ALA A 20 5.73 -3.52 5.01
CA ALA A 20 4.39 -2.94 5.01
C ALA A 20 4.24 -1.66 4.16
N ALA A 21 5.33 -0.90 3.96
CA ALA A 21 5.33 0.32 3.14
C ALA A 21 5.35 0.00 1.64
N TYR A 22 5.98 -1.09 1.23
CA TYR A 22 6.09 -1.46 -0.19
C TYR A 22 4.80 -2.03 -0.76
N ASP A 23 4.04 -2.77 0.04
CA ASP A 23 2.78 -3.39 -0.42
C ASP A 23 1.59 -2.41 -0.38
N THR A 24 1.79 -1.20 0.15
CA THR A 24 0.73 -0.19 0.27
C THR A 24 0.82 0.79 -0.90
N TYR A 25 -0.25 0.85 -1.70
CA TYR A 25 -0.39 1.82 -2.77
C TYR A 25 -1.33 2.95 -2.35
N ARG A 26 -0.99 4.20 -2.67
CA ARG A 26 -1.77 5.39 -2.41
C ARG A 26 -2.52 5.81 -3.68
N LEU A 27 -3.75 6.30 -3.52
CA LEU A 27 -4.55 6.84 -4.61
C LEU A 27 -3.89 8.13 -5.14
N GLU A 28 -3.50 8.13 -6.41
CA GLU A 28 -2.94 9.28 -7.11
C GLU A 28 -4.05 10.05 -7.85
N SER A 29 -4.88 9.33 -8.60
CA SER A 29 -5.97 9.96 -9.35
C SER A 29 -7.16 9.03 -9.57
N GLN A 30 -8.29 9.59 -9.97
CA GLN A 30 -9.48 8.84 -10.31
C GLN A 30 -10.13 9.44 -11.57
N GLU A 31 -10.65 8.57 -12.42
CA GLU A 31 -11.32 8.95 -13.67
C GLU A 31 -12.69 8.26 -13.74
N ILE A 32 -13.72 8.97 -14.22
CA ILE A 32 -15.06 8.40 -14.40
C ILE A 32 -15.28 8.17 -15.90
N LYS A 33 -15.35 6.89 -16.30
CA LYS A 33 -15.69 6.48 -17.67
C LYS A 33 -17.05 5.79 -17.67
N GLY A 34 -18.07 6.53 -18.09
CA GLY A 34 -19.45 6.03 -18.14
C GLY A 34 -19.96 5.59 -16.77
N LYS A 35 -20.23 4.29 -16.62
CA LYS A 35 -20.72 3.67 -15.37
C LYS A 35 -19.59 3.20 -14.44
N ASN A 36 -18.33 3.33 -14.86
CA ASN A 36 -17.17 2.87 -14.12
C ASN A 36 -16.34 4.04 -13.61
N ARG A 37 -15.68 3.83 -12.47
CA ARG A 37 -14.65 4.69 -11.92
C ARG A 37 -13.34 3.91 -11.92
N ILE A 38 -12.33 4.47 -12.57
CA ILE A 38 -10.97 3.94 -12.60
C ILE A 38 -10.18 4.67 -11.53
N CYS A 39 -9.57 3.92 -10.62
CA CYS A 39 -8.76 4.43 -9.52
C CYS A 39 -7.29 4.09 -9.83
N TYR A 40 -6.45 5.11 -9.97
CA TYR A 40 -5.02 4.95 -10.23
C TYR A 40 -4.25 5.12 -8.93
N TYR A 41 -3.46 4.11 -8.61
CA TYR A 41 -2.69 3.98 -7.38
C TYR A 41 -1.21 3.93 -7.69
N GLU A 42 -0.38 4.43 -6.78
CA GLU A 42 1.08 4.36 -6.87
C GLU A 42 1.67 4.00 -5.51
N ASN A 43 2.68 3.13 -5.47
CA ASN A 43 3.40 2.82 -4.24
C ASN A 43 4.68 3.66 -4.11
N VAL A 44 5.38 3.52 -2.99
CA VAL A 44 6.63 4.25 -2.70
C VAL A 44 7.79 3.93 -3.68
N ARG A 45 7.66 2.91 -4.54
CA ARG A 45 8.63 2.55 -5.59
C ARG A 45 8.30 3.19 -6.94
N GLY A 46 7.18 3.87 -7.07
CA GLY A 46 6.67 4.38 -8.34
C GLY A 46 5.96 3.32 -9.19
N GLU A 47 5.57 2.19 -8.60
CA GLU A 47 4.79 1.19 -9.31
C GLU A 47 3.32 1.62 -9.35
N GLY A 48 2.80 1.80 -10.56
CA GLY A 48 1.40 2.15 -10.80
C GLY A 48 0.48 0.93 -10.82
N HIS A 49 -0.68 1.04 -10.19
CA HIS A 49 -1.74 0.03 -10.26
C HIS A 49 -3.11 0.66 -10.50
N ALA A 50 -3.92 0.10 -11.40
CA ALA A 50 -5.24 0.62 -11.72
C ALA A 50 -6.34 -0.38 -11.34
N ILE A 51 -7.31 0.08 -10.57
CA ILE A 51 -8.50 -0.72 -10.21
C ILE A 51 -9.73 -0.07 -10.82
N THR A 52 -10.52 -0.86 -11.54
CA THR A 52 -11.83 -0.42 -12.03
C THR A 52 -12.91 -0.81 -11.02
N GLN A 53 -13.69 0.16 -10.57
CA GLN A 53 -14.83 -0.03 -9.68
C GLN A 53 -16.11 0.51 -10.31
N PRO A 54 -17.29 0.01 -9.90
CA PRO A 54 -18.56 0.65 -10.23
C PRO A 54 -18.57 2.10 -9.77
N LYS A 55 -19.13 3.04 -10.55
CA LYS A 55 -19.16 4.48 -10.23
C LYS A 55 -19.75 4.82 -8.86
N ALA A 56 -20.69 3.99 -8.39
CA ALA A 56 -21.32 4.10 -7.06
C ALA A 56 -20.34 3.85 -5.90
N LYS A 57 -19.24 3.13 -6.14
CA LYS A 57 -18.18 2.91 -5.16
C LYS A 57 -17.12 4.01 -5.25
N GLN A 58 -16.61 4.43 -4.11
CA GLN A 58 -15.51 5.39 -4.02
C GLN A 58 -14.17 4.65 -4.05
N CYS A 59 -13.16 5.29 -4.65
CA CYS A 59 -11.78 4.81 -4.57
C CYS A 59 -11.31 4.89 -3.11
N LYS A 60 -10.71 3.82 -2.60
CA LYS A 60 -10.04 3.86 -1.30
C LYS A 60 -8.78 4.72 -1.41
N GLN A 61 -8.41 5.43 -0.35
CA GLN A 61 -7.20 6.26 -0.35
C GLN A 61 -5.92 5.42 -0.36
N HIS A 62 -5.95 4.25 0.27
CA HIS A 62 -4.85 3.29 0.29
C HIS A 62 -5.38 1.89 0.02
N ILE A 63 -4.60 1.10 -0.73
CA ILE A 63 -4.85 -0.32 -0.96
C ILE A 63 -3.60 -1.12 -0.64
N LYS A 64 -3.78 -2.37 -0.24
CA LYS A 64 -2.70 -3.35 -0.23
C LYS A 64 -2.95 -4.36 -1.32
N LEU A 65 -1.96 -4.56 -2.18
CA LEU A 65 -1.95 -5.68 -3.11
C LEU A 65 -1.28 -6.84 -2.36
N ASN A 66 -1.97 -7.97 -2.27
CA ASN A 66 -1.55 -9.14 -1.51
C ASN A 66 -1.15 -10.27 -2.44
#